data_AF-A0A0B6TLH4-F1
#
_entry.id   AF-A0A0B6TLH4-F1
#
_cell.length_a   1.000
_cell.length_b   1.000
_cell.length_c   1.000
_cell.angle_alpha   90.00
_cell.angle_beta   90.00
_cell.angle_gamma   90.00
#
_symmetry.space_group_name_H-M   'P 1'
#
loop_
_entity.id
_entity.type
_entity.pdbx_description
1 polymer ?
#
loop_
_entity_poly.entity_id
_entity_poly.type
_entity_poly.pdbx_seq_one_letter_code
_entity_poly.pdbx_strand_id
1 'polypeptide(L)' 'MVNPGDLARTPLSGADVEKQLAEVLGEDTSGLADEADQLTRAHAVLHRALQDNG' A
#
# COMPACT_ATOMS: atom_id res chain seq x y z
N MET A 1 -24.07 19.42 -4.93
CA MET A 1 -22.72 19.73 -5.46
C MET A 1 -21.73 19.06 -4.52
N VAL A 2 -21.03 18.02 -4.98
CA VAL A 2 -20.00 17.34 -4.17
C VAL A 2 -18.76 18.24 -4.17
N ASN A 3 -18.23 18.55 -2.99
CA ASN A 3 -17.07 19.42 -2.85
C ASN A 3 -15.81 18.65 -3.29
N PRO A 4 -14.93 19.18 -4.16
CA PRO A 4 -13.71 18.46 -4.59
C PRO A 4 -12.77 18.06 -3.43
N GLY A 5 -12.92 18.71 -2.26
CA GLY A 5 -12.21 18.37 -1.03
C GLY A 5 -12.78 17.16 -0.27
N ASP A 6 -14.01 16.71 -0.56
CA ASP A 6 -14.62 15.50 0.05
C ASP A 6 -14.09 14.19 -0.54
N LEU A 7 -13.22 14.26 -1.56
CA LEU A 7 -12.37 13.13 -1.97
C LEU A 7 -11.15 12.99 -1.04
N ALA A 8 -11.19 13.58 0.16
CA ALA A 8 -10.22 13.37 1.22
C ALA A 8 -9.99 11.86 1.34
N ARG A 9 -8.77 11.45 0.95
CA ARG A 9 -8.31 10.07 0.89
C ARG A 9 -8.88 9.32 2.07
N THR A 10 -9.77 8.35 1.82
CA THR A 10 -10.27 7.49 2.88
C THR A 10 -9.04 6.91 3.58
N PRO A 11 -8.88 7.13 4.91
CA PRO A 11 -7.76 6.57 5.64
C PRO A 11 -7.75 5.06 5.43
N LEU A 12 -6.58 4.52 5.06
CA LEU A 12 -6.43 3.10 4.82
C LEU A 12 -6.66 2.37 6.14
N SER A 13 -7.67 1.50 6.19
CA SER A 13 -7.88 0.66 7.37
C SER A 13 -6.75 -0.36 7.49
N GLY A 14 -6.47 -0.84 8.71
CA GLY A 14 -5.46 -1.88 8.92
C GLY A 14 -5.70 -3.13 8.07
N ALA A 15 -6.96 -3.52 7.89
CA ALA A 15 -7.35 -4.65 7.03
C ALA A 15 -7.04 -4.40 5.54
N ASP A 16 -7.22 -3.16 5.05
CA ASP A 16 -6.88 -2.81 3.66
C ASP A 16 -5.36 -2.84 3.43
N VAL A 17 -4.58 -2.46 4.43
CA VAL A 17 -3.11 -2.49 4.41
C VAL A 17 -2.61 -3.93 4.42
N GLU A 18 -3.15 -4.77 5.31
CA GLU A 18 -2.84 -6.20 5.37
C GLU A 18 -3.13 -6.91 4.05
N LYS A 19 -4.29 -6.62 3.44
CA LYS A 19 -4.66 -7.17 2.14
C LYS A 19 -3.67 -6.77 1.04
N GLN A 20 -3.35 -5.49 0.94
CA GLN A 20 -2.41 -4.98 -0.09
C GLN A 20 -1.00 -5.54 0.09
N LEU A 21 -0.54 -5.70 1.34
CA LEU A 21 0.73 -6.34 1.64
C LEU A 21 0.74 -7.81 1.19
N ALA A 22 -0.32 -8.55 1.49
CA ALA A 22 -0.43 -9.96 1.09
C ALA A 22 -0.48 -10.11 -0.44
N GLU A 23 -1.14 -9.20 -1.15
CA GLU A 23 -1.16 -9.17 -2.61
C GLU A 23 0.25 -8.93 -3.18
N VAL A 24 0.95 -7.88 -2.71
CA VAL A 24 2.30 -7.56 -3.21
C VAL A 24 3.29 -8.67 -2.91
N LEU A 25 3.34 -9.16 -1.67
CA LEU A 25 4.27 -10.20 -1.24
C LEU A 25 3.92 -11.60 -1.79
N GLY A 26 2.72 -11.77 -2.34
CA GLY A 26 2.28 -13.00 -3.00
C GLY A 26 2.62 -13.05 -4.50
N GLU A 27 3.14 -11.97 -5.08
CA GLU A 27 3.60 -11.95 -6.47
C GLU A 27 4.81 -12.88 -6.67
N ASP A 28 4.81 -13.67 -7.74
CA ASP A 28 5.95 -14.49 -8.12
C ASP A 28 7.13 -13.61 -8.52
N THR A 29 8.30 -13.88 -7.95
CA THR A 29 9.56 -13.18 -8.27
C THR A 29 10.54 -14.14 -8.94
N SER A 30 11.26 -13.67 -9.96
CA SER A 30 12.17 -14.53 -10.72
C SER A 30 13.65 -14.37 -10.31
N GLY A 31 13.93 -13.49 -9.35
CA GLY A 31 15.24 -13.30 -8.76
C GLY A 31 15.31 -12.10 -7.81
N LEU A 32 16.51 -11.86 -7.28
CA LEU A 32 16.76 -10.87 -6.23
C LEU A 32 16.33 -9.44 -6.59
N ALA A 33 16.44 -9.04 -7.86
CA ALA A 33 15.99 -7.72 -8.29
C ALA A 33 14.46 -7.58 -8.16
N ASP A 34 13.71 -8.60 -8.59
CA ASP A 34 12.26 -8.63 -8.50
C ASP A 34 11.78 -8.68 -7.04
N GLU A 35 12.48 -9.45 -6.19
CA GLU A 35 12.23 -9.49 -4.74
C GLU A 35 12.48 -8.12 -4.08
N ALA A 36 13.56 -7.43 -4.45
CA ALA A 36 13.86 -6.10 -3.92
C ALA A 36 12.80 -5.07 -4.34
N ASP A 37 12.33 -5.15 -5.60
CA ASP A 37 11.26 -4.30 -6.10
C ASP A 37 9.93 -4.60 -5.41
N GLN A 38 9.62 -5.89 -5.17
CA GLN A 38 8.45 -6.32 -4.41
C GLN A 38 8.46 -5.78 -2.97
N LEU A 39 9.58 -5.90 -2.27
CA LEU A 39 9.75 -5.35 -0.93
C LEU A 39 9.65 -3.83 -0.91
N THR A 40 10.17 -3.15 -1.94
CA THR A 40 10.05 -1.70 -2.08
C THR A 40 8.59 -1.26 -2.22
N ARG A 41 7.79 -2.00 -3.01
CA ARG A 41 6.35 -1.77 -3.14
C ARG A 41 5.61 -2.01 -1.82
N ALA A 42 5.91 -3.11 -1.13
CA ALA A 42 5.33 -3.42 0.19
C ALA A 42 5.63 -2.32 1.23
N HIS A 43 6.87 -1.82 1.24
CA HIS A 43 7.27 -0.72 2.10
C HIS A 43 6.51 0.59 1.77
N ALA A 44 6.27 0.89 0.50
CA ALA A 44 5.49 2.06 0.10
C ALA A 44 4.04 2.01 0.59
N VAL A 45 3.41 0.82 0.59
CA VAL A 45 2.07 0.60 1.16
C VAL A 45 2.04 0.93 2.65
N LEU A 46 2.99 0.38 3.41
CA LEU A 46 3.12 0.65 4.85
C LEU A 46 3.39 2.13 5.14
N HIS A 47 4.32 2.74 4.40
CA HIS A 47 4.67 4.14 4.57
C HIS A 47 3.47 5.05 4.32
N ARG A 48 2.71 4.80 3.26
CA ARG A 48 1.47 5.53 2.98
C ARG A 48 0.44 5.34 4.10
N ALA A 49 0.25 4.11 4.59
CA ALA A 49 -0.68 3.84 5.67
C ALA A 49 -0.31 4.60 6.95
N LEU A 50 0.97 4.71 7.27
CA LEU A 50 1.45 5.50 8.41
C LEU A 50 1.27 7.01 8.21
N GLN A 51 1.44 7.50 6.98
CA GLN A 51 1.24 8.92 6.67
C GLN A 51 -0.24 9.32 6.62
N ASP A 52 -1.12 8.45 6.11
CA ASP A 52 -2.55 8.72 5.96
C ASP A 52 -3.32 8.49 7.29
N ASN A 53 -2.75 7.77 8.27
CA ASN A 53 -3.34 7.49 9.60
C ASN A 53 -2.62 8.18 10.78
N GLY A 54 -1.54 8.93 10.52
CA GLY A 54 -0.72 9.61 11.53
C GLY A 54 -1.20 11.01 11.89
#